data_AF-A0A7W4FXM2-F1
#
_entry.id   AF-A0A7W4FXM2-F1
#
_cell.length_a   1.000
_cell.length_b   1.000
_cell.length_c   1.000
_cell.angle_alpha   90.00
_cell.angle_beta   90.00
_cell.angle_gamma   90.00
#
_symmetry.space_group_name_H-M   'P 1'
#
loop_
_entity.id
_entity.type
_entity.pdbx_description
1 polymer ?
#
loop_
_entity_poly.entity_id
_entity_poly.type
_entity_poly.pdbx_seq_one_letter_code
_entity_poly.pdbx_strand_id
1 'polypeptide(L)'
;MFEAFNISSEHWDGKSSWAAVSLDGLFIIEGSVDGNRILKVNGIVDSKSNVNIGLRKSCRHLICEIVDGEKRIEFTQYRASQVTATHKKLNFMLYVHPTGKKWAIAENHTKVVVMFKNDQTLGRWVLYENNLIDLTSEAGIAERIRVINSKEGKGYNLDGLINYSGVIKQ
;
A
#
# COMPACT_ATOMS: atom_id res chain seq x y z
N MET A 1 -0.80 11.29 -4.24
CA MET A 1 -0.47 10.06 -3.47
C MET A 1 0.92 9.64 -3.91
N PHE A 2 1.84 9.45 -2.98
CA PHE A 2 3.22 9.05 -3.26
C PHE A 2 3.42 7.62 -2.76
N GLU A 3 4.25 6.83 -3.43
CA GLU A 3 4.73 5.56 -2.89
C GLU A 3 6.08 5.80 -2.25
N ALA A 4 6.15 5.59 -0.94
CA ALA A 4 7.35 5.70 -0.13
C ALA A 4 8.02 4.34 0.00
N PHE A 5 9.34 4.36 -0.04
CA PHE A 5 10.17 3.19 0.16
C PHE A 5 11.19 3.48 1.24
N ASN A 6 11.46 2.48 2.08
CA ASN A 6 12.52 2.58 3.06
C ASN A 6 13.85 2.32 2.35
N ILE A 7 14.76 3.29 2.46
CA ILE A 7 16.09 3.25 1.85
C ILE A 7 17.05 2.48 2.76
N SER A 8 16.82 2.57 4.07
CA SER A 8 17.71 2.06 5.11
C SER A 8 17.44 0.61 5.54
N SER A 9 16.22 0.10 5.39
CA SER A 9 15.82 -1.20 5.93
C SER A 9 14.58 -1.78 5.24
N GLU A 10 14.33 -3.07 5.45
CA GLU A 10 13.05 -3.75 5.11
C GLU A 10 11.95 -3.41 6.12
N HIS A 11 12.36 -3.00 7.32
CA HIS A 11 11.48 -2.65 8.42
C HIS A 11 11.55 -1.15 8.67
N TRP A 12 10.40 -0.57 9.00
CA TRP A 12 10.24 0.87 9.21
C TRP A 12 10.38 1.18 10.69
N ASP A 13 11.61 1.02 11.16
CA ASP A 13 11.96 1.13 12.57
C ASP A 13 12.36 2.58 12.89
N GLY A 14 12.57 2.87 14.17
CA GLY A 14 12.96 4.20 14.64
C GLY A 14 14.15 4.77 13.86
N LYS A 15 13.95 5.97 13.29
CA LYS A 15 14.94 6.75 12.51
C LYS A 15 15.29 6.19 11.12
N SER A 16 14.45 5.33 10.54
CA SER A 16 14.66 4.87 9.16
C SER A 16 14.55 6.04 8.17
N SER A 17 15.43 6.03 7.16
CA SER A 17 15.37 6.97 6.03
C SER A 17 14.43 6.44 4.96
N TRP A 18 13.59 7.32 4.42
CA TRP A 18 12.66 6.97 3.35
C TRP A 18 12.69 7.98 2.22
N ALA A 19 12.36 7.51 1.02
CA ALA A 19 12.11 8.33 -0.15
C ALA A 19 10.75 7.97 -0.73
N ALA A 20 10.02 8.94 -1.26
CA ALA A 20 8.79 8.68 -1.98
C ALA A 20 8.78 9.34 -3.34
N VAL A 21 8.36 8.59 -4.35
CA VAL A 21 8.36 9.05 -5.73
C VAL A 21 6.93 9.42 -6.12
N SER A 22 6.77 10.55 -6.81
CA SER A 22 5.48 10.93 -7.41
C SER A 22 5.08 9.94 -8.50
N LEU A 23 3.78 9.81 -8.77
CA LEU A 23 3.27 8.85 -9.76
C LEU A 23 3.73 9.14 -11.19
N ASP A 24 3.93 10.42 -11.50
CA ASP A 24 4.49 10.89 -12.76
C ASP A 24 6.03 10.79 -12.81
N GLY A 25 6.65 10.35 -11.71
CA GLY A 25 8.10 10.18 -11.60
C GLY A 25 8.88 11.48 -11.64
N LEU A 26 8.26 12.64 -11.41
CA LEU A 26 8.91 13.95 -11.50
C LEU A 26 9.56 14.42 -10.19
N PHE A 27 9.07 13.96 -9.05
CA PHE A 27 9.48 14.45 -7.74
C PHE A 27 9.80 13.30 -6.79
N ILE A 28 10.82 13.51 -5.96
CA ILE A 28 11.19 12.64 -4.85
C ILE A 28 11.05 13.44 -3.55
N ILE A 29 10.36 12.86 -2.57
CA ILE A 29 10.28 13.39 -1.21
C ILE A 29 11.17 12.54 -0.33
N GLU A 30 12.07 13.16 0.42
CA GLU A 30 12.91 12.43 1.38
C GLU A 30 12.55 12.78 2.82
N GLY A 31 12.73 11.83 3.72
CA GLY A 31 12.48 12.07 5.13
C GLY A 31 13.01 11.00 6.06
N SER A 32 12.67 11.15 7.34
CA SER A 32 12.86 10.15 8.38
C SER A 32 11.54 9.78 9.05
N VAL A 33 11.46 8.57 9.57
CA VAL A 33 10.27 7.98 10.19
C VAL A 33 10.61 7.32 11.52
N ASP A 34 9.63 7.25 12.40
CA ASP A 34 9.62 6.38 13.58
C ASP A 34 8.34 5.55 13.58
N GLY A 35 8.44 4.27 13.25
CA GLY A 35 7.28 3.40 13.11
C GLY A 35 6.34 3.88 12.01
N ASN A 36 5.20 4.49 12.38
CA ASN A 36 4.21 5.08 11.46
C ASN A 36 4.27 6.62 11.40
N ARG A 37 5.10 7.26 12.22
CA ARG A 37 5.15 8.71 12.33
C ARG A 37 6.27 9.26 11.46
N ILE A 38 5.94 10.14 10.52
CA ILE A 38 6.95 10.94 9.83
C ILE A 38 7.57 11.89 10.86
N LEU A 39 8.89 11.75 11.07
CA LEU A 39 9.62 12.62 11.99
C LEU A 39 9.99 13.94 11.30
N LYS A 40 10.42 13.84 10.04
CA LYS A 40 10.88 14.99 9.26
C LYS A 40 10.75 14.71 7.76
N VAL A 41 10.38 15.75 7.00
CA VAL A 41 10.58 15.83 5.55
C VAL A 41 11.83 16.67 5.32
N ASN A 42 12.85 16.10 4.70
CA ASN A 42 14.13 16.77 4.45
C ASN A 42 14.06 17.67 3.22
N GLY A 43 13.22 17.34 2.25
CA GLY A 43 12.99 18.15 1.06
C GLY A 43 12.17 17.44 0.00
N ILE A 44 11.73 18.21 -0.99
CA ILE A 44 11.20 17.72 -2.26
C ILE A 44 12.26 18.05 -3.31
N VAL A 45 12.77 17.04 -3.99
CA VAL A 45 13.80 17.18 -5.01
C VAL A 45 13.29 16.66 -6.34
N ASP A 46 13.85 17.15 -7.44
CA ASP A 46 13.58 16.61 -8.77
C ASP A 46 14.00 15.12 -8.84
N SER A 47 13.22 14.29 -9.51
CA SER A 47 13.51 12.89 -9.79
C SER A 47 14.89 12.58 -10.39
N LYS A 48 15.50 13.57 -11.07
CA LYS A 48 16.85 13.48 -11.66
C LYS A 48 17.97 13.74 -10.64
N SER A 49 17.63 14.10 -9.41
CA SER A 49 18.62 14.25 -8.34
C SER A 49 19.27 12.91 -7.98
N ASN A 50 20.54 12.94 -7.59
CA ASN A 50 21.35 11.77 -7.23
C ASN A 50 20.96 11.16 -5.87
N VAL A 51 19.66 11.09 -5.56
CA VAL A 51 19.18 10.40 -4.37
C VAL A 51 19.52 8.93 -4.51
N ASN A 52 20.40 8.43 -3.64
CA ASN A 52 20.75 7.02 -3.59
C ASN A 52 19.59 6.24 -2.95
N ILE A 53 18.60 5.89 -3.78
CA ILE A 53 17.38 5.17 -3.39
C ILE A 53 17.62 3.70 -2.99
N GLY A 54 18.87 3.21 -3.04
CA GLY A 54 19.26 1.89 -2.52
C GLY A 54 18.44 0.71 -3.09
N LEU A 55 18.39 -0.39 -2.34
CA LEU A 55 17.50 -1.51 -2.63
C LEU A 55 16.07 -1.13 -2.19
N ARG A 56 15.10 -1.18 -3.11
CA ARG A 56 13.69 -0.89 -2.83
C ARG A 56 13.05 -2.09 -2.13
N LYS A 57 13.13 -2.16 -0.79
CA LYS A 57 12.78 -3.38 -0.05
C LYS A 57 11.39 -3.38 0.60
N SER A 58 10.76 -2.22 0.82
CA SER A 58 9.44 -2.11 1.45
C SER A 58 8.68 -0.89 0.95
N CYS A 59 7.39 -1.01 0.66
CA CYS A 59 6.53 0.07 0.17
C CYS A 59 5.52 0.55 1.23
N ARG A 60 5.26 1.85 1.25
CA ARG A 60 4.17 2.48 2.01
C ARG A 60 3.50 3.56 1.18
N HIS A 61 2.19 3.71 1.28
CA HIS A 61 1.53 4.85 0.67
C HIS A 61 1.64 6.08 1.56
N LEU A 62 1.86 7.24 0.93
CA LEU A 62 1.73 8.55 1.54
C LEU A 62 0.47 9.24 1.03
N ILE A 63 -0.30 9.78 1.95
CA ILE A 63 -1.36 10.74 1.66
C ILE A 63 -0.81 12.13 1.99
N CYS A 64 -1.13 13.09 1.12
CA CYS A 64 -0.97 14.50 1.41
C CYS A 64 -2.38 15.06 1.54
N GLU A 65 -2.70 15.64 2.69
CA GLU A 65 -3.97 16.29 2.96
C GLU A 65 -3.72 17.77 3.28
N ILE A 66 -4.73 18.62 3.05
CA ILE A 66 -4.71 20.00 3.51
C ILE A 66 -5.53 20.04 4.80
N VAL A 67 -4.88 20.33 5.92
CA VAL A 67 -5.52 20.44 7.24
C VAL A 67 -5.25 21.86 7.72
N ASP A 68 -6.31 22.63 7.95
CA ASP A 68 -6.23 24.04 8.38
C ASP A 68 -5.38 24.93 7.46
N GLY A 69 -5.42 24.66 6.15
CA GLY A 69 -4.64 25.38 5.14
C GLY A 69 -3.20 24.90 4.97
N GLU A 70 -2.72 24.03 5.84
CA GLU A 70 -1.37 23.47 5.80
C GLU A 70 -1.33 22.10 5.11
N LYS A 71 -0.30 21.87 4.29
CA LYS A 71 -0.09 20.57 3.65
C LYS A 71 0.52 19.60 4.66
N ARG A 72 -0.24 18.59 5.06
CA ARG A 72 0.20 17.52 5.94
C ARG A 72 0.45 16.25 5.13
N ILE A 73 1.63 15.66 5.32
CA ILE A 73 2.00 14.38 4.71
C ILE A 73 1.96 13.32 5.79
N GLU A 74 1.28 12.21 5.53
CA GLU A 74 1.17 11.08 6.45
C GLU A 74 1.29 9.74 5.73
N PHE A 75 1.78 8.72 6.45
CA PHE A 75 1.68 7.34 5.97
C PHE A 75 0.25 6.85 6.10
N THR A 76 -0.23 6.16 5.06
CA THR A 76 -1.44 5.37 5.20
C THR A 76 -1.19 4.22 6.15
N GLN A 77 -2.25 3.77 6.82
CA GLN A 77 -2.18 2.64 7.73
C GLN A 77 -1.95 1.29 7.01
N TYR A 78 -2.01 1.24 5.68
CA TYR A 78 -1.71 0.06 4.86
C TYR A 78 -0.20 -0.07 4.65
N ARG A 79 0.37 -1.20 5.04
CA ARG A 79 1.80 -1.52 4.86
C ARG A 79 1.96 -2.62 3.83
N ALA A 80 2.86 -2.44 2.86
CA ALA A 80 3.21 -3.54 1.98
C ALA A 80 4.01 -4.58 2.78
N SER A 81 3.66 -5.85 2.61
CA SER A 81 4.29 -6.97 3.31
C SER A 81 4.91 -7.94 2.32
N GLN A 82 5.99 -8.59 2.74
CA GLN A 82 6.57 -9.68 1.96
C GLN A 82 5.57 -10.85 1.86
N VAL A 83 5.51 -11.47 0.68
CA VAL A 83 4.67 -12.65 0.47
C VAL A 83 5.27 -13.85 1.22
N THR A 84 4.51 -14.42 2.16
CA THR A 84 4.90 -15.60 2.95
C THR A 84 4.34 -16.89 2.34
N ALA A 85 4.77 -18.05 2.85
CA ALA A 85 4.19 -19.34 2.45
C ALA A 85 2.68 -19.43 2.78
N THR A 86 2.22 -18.77 3.84
CA THR A 86 0.81 -18.67 4.21
C THR A 86 0.04 -17.87 3.16
N HIS A 87 0.57 -16.72 2.73
CA HIS A 87 -0.07 -15.89 1.69
C HIS A 87 -0.25 -16.64 0.37
N LYS A 88 0.71 -17.49 0.00
CA LYS A 88 0.64 -18.29 -1.24
C LYS A 88 -0.47 -19.35 -1.24
N LYS A 89 -1.04 -19.67 -0.08
CA LYS A 89 -2.14 -20.65 0.07
C LYS A 89 -3.53 -20.00 0.09
N LEU A 90 -3.60 -18.67 0.09
CA LEU A 90 -4.88 -17.94 0.18
C LEU A 90 -5.63 -17.96 -1.17
N ASN A 91 -6.96 -17.93 -1.06
CA ASN A 91 -7.87 -17.60 -2.16
C ASN A 91 -8.31 -16.14 -2.01
N PHE A 92 -8.21 -15.39 -3.08
CA PHE A 92 -8.53 -13.99 -3.15
C PHE A 92 -9.80 -13.77 -3.97
N MET A 93 -10.70 -12.93 -3.47
CA MET A 93 -11.72 -12.31 -4.30
C MET A 93 -11.05 -11.22 -5.12
N LEU A 94 -11.00 -11.40 -6.44
CA LEU A 94 -10.41 -10.47 -7.39
C LEU A 94 -11.49 -9.52 -7.90
N TYR A 95 -11.16 -8.24 -7.88
CA TYR A 95 -11.95 -7.15 -8.44
C TYR A 95 -11.16 -6.40 -9.51
N VAL A 96 -11.82 -6.03 -10.59
CA VAL A 96 -11.23 -5.36 -11.75
C VAL A 96 -11.97 -4.06 -12.06
N HIS A 97 -11.22 -2.99 -12.26
CA HIS A 97 -11.72 -1.70 -12.72
C HIS A 97 -11.60 -1.59 -14.26
N PRO A 98 -12.52 -0.92 -14.97
CA PRO A 98 -12.45 -0.76 -16.44
C PRO A 98 -11.16 -0.13 -16.97
N THR A 99 -10.45 0.63 -16.13
CA THR A 99 -9.15 1.23 -16.48
C THR A 99 -7.97 0.25 -16.31
N GLY A 100 -8.22 -1.05 -16.12
CA GLY A 100 -7.19 -2.08 -15.94
C GLY A 100 -6.59 -2.19 -14.53
N LYS A 101 -7.06 -1.39 -13.56
CA LYS A 101 -6.63 -1.49 -12.15
C LYS A 101 -7.23 -2.75 -11.54
N LYS A 102 -6.44 -3.50 -10.75
CA LYS A 102 -6.90 -4.72 -10.07
C LYS A 102 -6.70 -4.60 -8.57
N TRP A 103 -7.66 -5.15 -7.83
CA TRP A 103 -7.64 -5.24 -6.37
C TRP A 103 -8.06 -6.64 -5.97
N ALA A 104 -7.34 -7.27 -5.06
CA ALA A 104 -7.68 -8.59 -4.56
C ALA A 104 -7.74 -8.55 -3.04
N ILE A 105 -8.66 -9.30 -2.42
CA ILE A 105 -8.83 -9.38 -0.98
C ILE A 105 -8.98 -10.83 -0.53
N ALA A 106 -8.29 -11.21 0.53
CA ALA A 106 -8.37 -12.53 1.15
C ALA A 106 -8.44 -12.41 2.67
N GLU A 107 -9.03 -13.42 3.29
CA GLU A 107 -9.07 -13.59 4.73
C GLU A 107 -7.92 -14.52 5.14
N ASN A 108 -7.09 -14.07 6.08
CA ASN A 108 -5.96 -14.81 6.63
C ASN A 108 -6.14 -14.91 8.14
N HIS A 109 -6.75 -16.02 8.57
CA HIS A 109 -7.17 -16.22 9.96
C HIS A 109 -8.06 -15.07 10.44
N THR A 110 -7.57 -14.27 11.39
CA THR A 110 -8.31 -13.15 12.00
C THR A 110 -8.12 -11.85 11.23
N LYS A 111 -7.35 -11.83 10.14
CA LYS A 111 -6.97 -10.60 9.44
C LYS A 111 -7.37 -10.61 7.99
N VAL A 112 -7.36 -9.42 7.39
CA VAL A 112 -7.53 -9.23 5.95
C VAL A 112 -6.20 -8.93 5.29
N VAL A 113 -5.94 -9.62 4.19
CA VAL A 113 -4.84 -9.38 3.27
C VAL A 113 -5.41 -8.80 1.99
N VAL A 114 -4.83 -7.72 1.49
CA VAL A 114 -5.22 -7.12 0.21
C VAL A 114 -4.03 -7.06 -0.74
N MET A 115 -4.29 -7.18 -2.04
CA MET A 115 -3.31 -6.97 -3.08
C MET A 115 -3.81 -5.88 -4.04
N PHE A 116 -2.90 -5.05 -4.53
CA PHE A 116 -3.19 -4.03 -5.54
C PHE A 116 -2.27 -4.19 -6.74
N LYS A 117 -2.82 -3.95 -7.93
CA LYS A 117 -2.07 -3.77 -9.17
C LYS A 117 -2.65 -2.57 -9.90
N ASN A 118 -1.89 -1.48 -9.93
CA ASN A 118 -2.25 -0.22 -10.55
C ASN A 118 -0.99 0.55 -11.01
N ASP A 119 -1.18 1.75 -11.54
CA ASP A 119 -0.08 2.61 -12.01
C ASP A 119 0.94 2.94 -10.91
N GLN A 120 0.49 3.01 -9.65
CA GLN A 120 1.33 3.31 -8.49
C GLN A 120 2.30 2.17 -8.23
N THR A 121 1.81 0.94 -8.31
CA THR A 121 2.62 -0.28 -8.20
C THR A 121 3.43 -0.61 -9.47
N LEU A 122 3.47 0.29 -10.47
CA LEU A 122 4.07 0.07 -11.79
C LEU A 122 3.53 -1.19 -12.49
N GLY A 123 2.23 -1.44 -12.33
CA GLY A 123 1.57 -2.62 -12.87
C GLY A 123 2.02 -3.94 -12.23
N ARG A 124 2.63 -3.91 -11.04
CA ARG A 124 2.98 -5.12 -10.27
C ARG A 124 1.98 -5.38 -9.17
N TRP A 125 1.79 -6.64 -8.80
CA TRP A 125 1.01 -6.96 -7.61
C TRP A 125 1.81 -6.65 -6.34
N VAL A 126 1.24 -5.82 -5.49
CA VAL A 126 1.80 -5.51 -4.16
C VAL A 126 0.80 -5.96 -3.09
N LEU A 127 1.28 -6.76 -2.13
CA LEU A 127 0.50 -7.30 -1.03
C LEU A 127 0.59 -6.36 0.18
N TYR A 128 -0.54 -6.09 0.82
CA TYR A 128 -0.65 -5.31 2.04
C TYR A 128 -1.41 -6.10 3.09
N GLU A 129 -0.91 -6.07 4.32
CA GLU A 129 -1.62 -6.63 5.48
C GLU A 129 -2.34 -5.50 6.21
N ASN A 130 -3.65 -5.63 6.37
CA ASN A 130 -4.43 -4.68 7.15
C ASN A 130 -4.59 -5.20 8.58
N ASN A 131 -3.74 -4.72 9.48
CA ASN A 131 -3.78 -5.10 10.90
C ASN A 131 -4.93 -4.47 11.69
N LEU A 132 -5.74 -3.60 11.08
CA LEU A 132 -6.87 -2.94 11.73
C LEU A 132 -8.19 -3.69 11.56
N ILE A 133 -8.23 -4.63 10.60
CA ILE A 133 -9.39 -5.47 10.39
C ILE A 133 -9.17 -6.76 11.19
N ASP A 134 -9.76 -6.82 12.37
CA ASP A 134 -9.87 -8.04 13.18
C ASP A 134 -11.22 -8.71 12.92
N LEU A 135 -11.19 -9.78 12.13
CA LEU A 135 -12.34 -10.58 11.74
C LEU A 135 -12.98 -11.37 12.90
N THR A 136 -12.38 -11.35 14.10
CA THR A 136 -13.00 -11.91 15.31
C THR A 136 -13.96 -10.92 15.98
N SER A 137 -13.96 -9.65 15.56
CA SER A 137 -14.80 -8.60 16.11
C SER A 137 -15.88 -8.14 15.11
N GLU A 138 -17.06 -7.77 15.59
CA GLU A 138 -18.10 -7.19 14.74
C GLU A 138 -17.63 -5.91 14.04
N ALA A 139 -16.85 -5.08 14.74
CA ALA A 139 -16.26 -3.87 14.18
C ALA A 139 -15.32 -4.16 13.00
N GLY A 140 -14.47 -5.19 13.11
CA GLY A 140 -13.59 -5.60 12.01
C GLY A 140 -14.35 -6.22 10.83
N ILE A 141 -15.39 -7.02 11.10
CA ILE A 141 -16.27 -7.54 10.05
C ILE A 141 -16.97 -6.39 9.30
N ALA A 142 -17.49 -5.40 10.03
CA ALA A 142 -18.11 -4.21 9.44
C ALA A 142 -17.09 -3.41 8.62
N GLU A 143 -15.86 -3.25 9.10
CA GLU A 143 -14.79 -2.55 8.38
C GLU A 143 -14.40 -3.27 7.09
N ARG A 144 -14.31 -4.61 7.09
CA ARG A 144 -14.09 -5.41 5.87
C ARG A 144 -15.18 -5.12 4.83
N ILE A 145 -16.45 -5.16 5.24
CA ILE A 145 -17.59 -4.88 4.35
C ILE A 145 -17.50 -3.44 3.80
N ARG A 146 -17.21 -2.47 4.68
CA ARG A 146 -17.03 -1.06 4.29
C ARG A 146 -15.93 -0.89 3.24
N VAL A 147 -14.80 -1.59 3.37
CA VAL A 147 -13.70 -1.57 2.41
C VAL A 147 -14.13 -2.13 1.06
N ILE A 148 -14.84 -3.26 1.03
CA ILE A 148 -15.38 -3.86 -0.21
C ILE A 148 -16.35 -2.89 -0.88
N ASN A 149 -17.36 -2.40 -0.16
CA ASN A 149 -18.35 -1.45 -0.67
C ASN A 149 -17.68 -0.16 -1.18
N SER A 150 -16.60 0.30 -0.53
CA SER A 150 -15.82 1.44 -1.00
C SER A 150 -15.11 1.17 -2.33
N LYS A 151 -14.68 -0.06 -2.60
CA LYS A 151 -14.06 -0.44 -3.88
C LYS A 151 -15.10 -0.57 -4.98
N GLU A 152 -16.24 -1.18 -4.69
CA GLU A 152 -17.37 -1.27 -5.62
C GLU A 152 -17.88 0.12 -5.99
N GLY A 153 -18.06 1.01 -5.00
CA GLY A 153 -18.40 2.42 -5.22
C GLY A 153 -17.35 3.22 -6.02
N LYS A 154 -16.12 2.71 -6.15
CA LYS A 154 -15.06 3.25 -7.01
C LYS A 154 -15.02 2.60 -8.40
N GLY A 155 -16.04 1.82 -8.77
CA GLY A 155 -16.19 1.20 -10.10
C GLY A 155 -15.45 -0.12 -10.29
N TYR A 156 -14.96 -0.75 -9.21
CA TYR A 156 -14.38 -2.09 -9.27
C TYR A 156 -15.50 -3.13 -9.32
N ASN A 157 -15.42 -4.08 -10.24
CA ASN A 157 -16.39 -5.19 -10.35
C ASN A 157 -15.73 -6.50 -9.92
N LEU A 158 -16.48 -7.36 -9.25
CA LEU A 158 -16.02 -8.70 -8.89
C LEU A 158 -15.78 -9.52 -10.17
N ASP A 159 -14.56 -10.03 -10.33
CA ASP A 159 -14.14 -10.87 -11.45
C ASP A 159 -14.17 -12.35 -11.08
N GLY A 160 -13.84 -12.69 -9.83
CA GLY A 160 -14.00 -14.05 -9.31
C GLY A 160 -13.15 -14.37 -8.09
N LEU A 161 -13.27 -15.62 -7.62
CA LEU A 161 -12.43 -16.19 -6.58
C LEU A 161 -11.25 -16.92 -7.21
N ILE A 162 -10.02 -16.51 -6.88
CA ILE A 162 -8.80 -17.00 -7.51
C ILE A 162 -7.70 -17.25 -6.47
N ASN A 163 -6.96 -18.35 -6.60
CA ASN A 163 -5.83 -18.60 -5.70
C ASN A 163 -4.67 -17.62 -5.98
N TYR A 164 -3.74 -17.48 -5.03
CA TYR A 164 -2.58 -16.58 -5.17
C TYR A 164 -1.83 -16.74 -6.51
N SER A 165 -1.59 -17.99 -6.95
CA SER A 165 -0.86 -18.25 -8.20
C SER A 165 -1.62 -17.76 -9.43
N GLY A 166 -2.95 -17.76 -9.38
CA GLY A 166 -3.80 -17.16 -10.40
C GLY A 166 -3.78 -15.64 -10.31
N VAL A 167 -3.84 -15.05 -9.11
CA VAL A 167 -3.75 -13.58 -8.92
C VAL A 167 -2.50 -13.04 -9.61
N ILE A 168 -1.32 -13.61 -9.35
CA ILE A 168 -0.06 -13.06 -9.88
C ILE A 168 0.11 -13.24 -11.39
N LYS A 169 -0.71 -14.08 -12.05
CA LYS A 169 -0.74 -14.26 -13.50
C LYS A 169 -1.66 -13.25 -14.20
N GLN A 170 -2.56 -12.61 -13.45
CA GLN A 170 -3.45 -11.54 -13.91
C GLN A 170 -2.72 -10.22 -14.04
#